data_AF-A0A927A195-F1
#
_entry.id   AF-A0A927A195-F1
#
_cell.length_a   1.000
_cell.length_b   1.000
_cell.length_c   1.000
_cell.angle_alpha   90.00
_cell.angle_beta   90.00
_cell.angle_gamma   90.00
#
_symmetry.space_group_name_H-M   'P 1'
#
loop_
_entity.id
_entity.type
_entity.pdbx_description
1 polymer ?
#
loop_
_entity_poly.entity_id
_entity_poly.type
_entity_poly.pdbx_seq_one_letter_code
_entity_poly.pdbx_strand_id
1 'polypeptide(L)'
;MNAFQPSRPPLQPVKQRRSVPRPKKHLRQRSYQIMALETSAKITVNLVIVTAAVSALTQLLPYHWLQQDKLREISTEVKLMEGRVNTLRAEFSRNFDPSQANSIRQEQSYRFDPSQRQVVLINPDSKGAEQSESTP
;
A
#
# COMPACT_ATOMS: atom_id res chain seq x y z
N MET A 1 -22.92 -22.99 124.64
CA MET A 1 -21.66 -23.26 123.89
C MET A 1 -21.95 -22.97 122.43
N ASN A 2 -21.35 -21.94 121.84
CA ASN A 2 -21.60 -21.54 120.45
C ASN A 2 -20.48 -22.11 119.56
N ALA A 3 -20.83 -22.88 118.53
CA ALA A 3 -19.89 -23.39 117.54
C ALA A 3 -19.95 -22.50 116.29
N PHE A 4 -18.86 -21.79 116.01
CA PHE A 4 -18.71 -21.01 114.78
C PHE A 4 -18.29 -21.95 113.64
N GLN A 5 -19.10 -22.00 112.58
CA GLN A 5 -18.79 -22.74 111.37
C GLN A 5 -17.98 -21.84 110.42
N PRO A 6 -16.76 -22.22 109.99
CA PRO A 6 -15.98 -21.39 109.09
C PRO A 6 -16.57 -21.44 107.67
N SER A 7 -16.88 -20.27 107.13
CA SER A 7 -17.38 -20.07 105.77
C SER A 7 -16.31 -20.39 104.72
N ARG A 8 -16.63 -21.29 103.78
CA ARG A 8 -15.77 -21.59 102.61
C ARG A 8 -15.65 -20.38 101.69
N PRO A 9 -14.45 -20.07 101.15
CA PRO A 9 -14.29 -18.99 100.17
C PRO A 9 -14.90 -19.38 98.82
N PRO A 10 -15.46 -18.42 98.06
CA PRO A 10 -16.07 -18.70 96.76
C PRO A 10 -14.99 -19.06 95.72
N LEU A 11 -15.29 -20.09 94.91
CA LEU A 11 -14.47 -20.50 93.76
C LEU A 11 -14.52 -19.40 92.69
N GLN A 12 -13.36 -18.81 92.37
CA GLN A 12 -13.26 -17.84 91.28
C GLN A 12 -13.39 -18.55 89.92
N PRO A 13 -14.17 -18.02 88.97
CA PRO A 13 -14.25 -18.59 87.62
C PRO A 13 -12.90 -18.46 86.91
N VAL A 14 -12.37 -19.58 86.43
CA VAL A 14 -11.16 -19.64 85.61
C VAL A 14 -11.40 -18.81 84.35
N LYS A 15 -10.72 -17.66 84.23
CA LYS A 15 -10.71 -16.84 83.01
C LYS A 15 -10.24 -17.69 81.83
N GLN A 16 -11.16 -18.07 80.95
CA GLN A 16 -10.80 -18.67 79.67
C GLN A 16 -9.98 -17.66 78.87
N ARG A 17 -8.71 -18.00 78.64
CA ARG A 17 -7.77 -17.19 77.87
C ARG A 17 -8.24 -17.16 76.41
N ARG A 18 -8.85 -16.05 76.00
CA ARG A 18 -9.28 -15.81 74.61
C ARG A 18 -8.02 -15.82 73.72
N SER A 19 -7.90 -16.84 72.88
CA SER A 19 -6.85 -16.90 71.85
C SER A 19 -7.14 -15.83 70.81
N VAL A 20 -6.35 -14.75 70.84
CA VAL A 20 -6.41 -13.70 69.82
C VAL A 20 -5.62 -14.18 68.60
N PRO A 21 -6.19 -14.19 67.38
CA PRO A 21 -5.46 -14.63 66.20
C PRO A 21 -4.25 -13.73 65.96
N ARG A 22 -3.05 -14.32 65.90
CA ARG A 22 -1.79 -13.62 65.66
C ARG A 22 -1.80 -13.02 64.25
N PRO A 23 -1.55 -11.71 64.06
CA PRO A 23 -1.56 -11.09 62.74
C PRO A 23 -0.40 -11.60 61.89
N LYS A 24 -0.70 -12.50 60.94
CA LYS A 24 0.25 -13.00 59.93
C LYS A 24 0.44 -11.95 58.82
N LYS A 25 0.99 -10.78 59.15
CA LYS A 25 1.13 -9.65 58.21
C LYS A 25 2.21 -9.89 57.15
N HIS A 26 3.30 -10.57 57.51
CA HIS A 26 4.48 -10.73 56.65
C HIS A 26 4.33 -11.79 55.55
N LEU A 27 3.50 -12.82 55.76
CA LEU A 27 3.26 -13.85 54.74
C LEU A 27 2.50 -13.30 53.52
N ARG A 28 1.56 -12.37 53.76
CA ARG A 28 0.81 -11.71 52.68
C ARG A 28 1.69 -10.79 51.84
N GLN A 29 2.65 -10.10 52.47
CA GLN A 29 3.55 -9.20 51.75
C GLN A 29 4.44 -9.98 50.76
N ARG A 30 4.97 -11.14 51.17
CA ARG A 30 5.72 -12.03 50.27
C ARG A 30 4.83 -12.60 49.16
N SER A 31 3.58 -12.97 49.44
CA SER A 31 2.67 -13.48 48.39
C SER A 31 2.34 -12.41 47.35
N TYR A 32 2.16 -11.15 47.75
CA TYR A 32 1.95 -10.05 46.80
C TYR A 32 3.19 -9.76 45.95
N GLN A 33 4.40 -9.86 46.52
CA GLN A 33 5.63 -9.72 45.74
C GLN A 33 5.79 -10.83 44.70
N ILE A 34 5.49 -12.08 45.08
CA ILE A 34 5.53 -13.22 44.15
C ILE A 34 4.48 -13.06 43.05
N MET A 35 3.26 -12.63 43.41
CA MET A 35 2.18 -12.36 42.46
C MET A 35 2.52 -11.22 41.50
N ALA A 36 3.16 -10.15 41.98
CA ALA A 36 3.62 -9.04 41.16
C ALA A 36 4.71 -9.47 40.16
N LEU A 37 5.63 -10.34 40.60
CA LEU A 37 6.70 -10.86 39.73
C LEU A 37 6.14 -11.79 38.64
N GLU A 38 5.18 -12.65 39.00
CA GLU A 38 4.50 -13.52 38.05
C GLU A 38 3.71 -12.69 37.02
N THR A 39 2.96 -11.69 37.46
CA THR A 39 2.19 -10.83 36.56
C THR A 39 3.08 -9.98 35.68
N SER A 40 4.19 -9.43 36.20
CA SER A 40 5.15 -8.70 35.38
C SER A 40 5.77 -9.61 34.31
N ALA A 41 6.14 -10.84 34.68
CA ALA A 41 6.68 -11.80 33.72
C ALA A 41 5.66 -12.14 32.61
N LYS A 42 4.39 -12.38 32.97
CA LYS A 42 3.30 -12.60 32.00
C LYS A 42 3.13 -11.42 31.05
N ILE A 43 3.16 -10.18 31.57
CA ILE A 43 3.05 -8.97 30.77
C ILE A 43 4.25 -8.83 29.83
N THR A 44 5.47 -9.05 30.32
CA THR A 44 6.70 -8.97 29.51
C THR A 44 6.66 -9.96 28.35
N VAL A 45 6.25 -11.21 28.58
CA VAL A 45 6.12 -12.20 27.51
C VAL A 45 5.13 -11.74 26.43
N ASN A 46 3.96 -11.25 26.84
CA ASN A 46 2.97 -10.74 25.88
C ASN A 46 3.51 -9.52 25.12
N LEU A 47 4.25 -8.62 25.78
CA LEU A 47 4.85 -7.46 25.14
C LEU A 47 5.90 -7.87 24.10
N VAL A 48 6.72 -8.88 24.39
CA VAL A 48 7.67 -9.45 23.44
C VAL A 48 6.95 -10.03 22.22
N ILE A 49 5.87 -10.80 22.43
CA ILE A 49 5.07 -11.38 21.33
C ILE A 49 4.45 -10.28 20.46
N VAL A 50 3.85 -9.25 21.07
CA VAL A 50 3.26 -8.12 20.34
C VAL A 50 4.34 -7.37 19.55
N THR A 51 5.50 -7.13 20.16
CA THR A 51 6.61 -6.43 19.48
C THR A 51 7.13 -7.26 18.30
N ALA A 52 7.28 -8.57 18.46
CA ALA A 52 7.68 -9.47 17.39
C ALA A 52 6.63 -9.52 16.26
N ALA A 53 5.34 -9.55 16.60
CA ALA A 53 4.25 -9.52 15.64
C ALA A 53 4.23 -8.20 14.84
N VAL A 54 4.37 -7.06 15.52
CA VAL A 54 4.47 -5.74 14.86
C VAL A 54 5.70 -5.69 13.96
N SER A 55 6.86 -6.14 14.44
CA SER A 55 8.09 -6.21 13.64
C SER A 55 7.91 -7.06 12.38
N ALA A 56 7.30 -8.25 12.51
CA ALA A 56 7.02 -9.13 11.39
C ALA A 56 6.06 -8.47 10.38
N LEU A 57 5.00 -7.79 10.85
CA LEU A 57 4.08 -7.05 9.99
C LEU A 57 4.79 -5.90 9.27
N THR A 58 5.64 -5.12 9.96
CA THR A 58 6.40 -4.04 9.33
C THR A 58 7.41 -4.53 8.29
N GLN A 59 7.88 -5.78 8.41
CA GLN A 59 8.74 -6.40 7.40
C GLN A 59 7.93 -7.00 6.24
N LEU A 60 6.71 -7.48 6.50
CA LEU A 60 5.83 -8.11 5.51
C LEU A 60 5.11 -7.10 4.61
N LEU A 61 4.54 -6.03 5.19
CA LEU A 61 3.78 -5.01 4.47
C LEU A 61 4.54 -4.32 3.32
N PRO A 62 5.80 -3.83 3.49
CA PRO A 62 6.45 -3.00 2.48
C PRO A 62 6.73 -3.74 1.16
N TYR A 63 6.86 -5.07 1.19
CA TYR A 63 7.07 -5.86 -0.03
C TYR A 63 5.90 -5.79 -1.01
N HIS A 64 4.67 -5.66 -0.50
CA HIS A 64 3.48 -5.65 -1.35
C HIS A 64 3.17 -4.28 -1.94
N TRP A 65 3.48 -3.19 -1.23
CA TRP A 65 3.21 -1.83 -1.71
C TRP A 65 4.18 -1.42 -2.82
N LEU A 66 5.48 -1.72 -2.66
CA LEU A 66 6.48 -1.41 -3.68
C LEU A 66 6.25 -2.16 -5.00
N GLN A 67 5.65 -3.36 -4.94
CA GLN A 67 5.30 -4.13 -6.13
C GLN A 67 4.14 -3.50 -6.91
N GLN A 68 3.18 -2.86 -6.25
CA GLN A 68 2.02 -2.26 -6.93
C GLN A 68 2.41 -1.05 -7.77
N ASP A 69 3.30 -0.20 -7.27
CA ASP A 69 3.78 0.96 -8.03
C ASP A 69 4.56 0.52 -9.28
N LYS A 70 5.43 -0.48 -9.12
CA LYS A 70 6.19 -1.06 -10.24
C LYS A 70 5.28 -1.72 -11.28
N LEU A 71 4.25 -2.44 -10.84
CA LEU A 71 3.26 -3.03 -11.74
C LEU A 71 2.48 -1.95 -12.50
N ARG A 72 2.15 -0.84 -11.83
CA ARG A 72 1.46 0.28 -12.46
C ARG A 72 2.32 0.91 -13.55
N GLU A 73 3.59 1.19 -13.25
CA GLU A 73 4.55 1.75 -14.22
C GLU A 73 4.73 0.84 -15.44
N ILE A 74 5.02 -0.45 -15.23
CA ILE A 74 5.18 -1.42 -16.32
C ILE A 74 3.89 -1.52 -17.15
N SER A 75 2.71 -1.55 -16.51
CA SER A 75 1.43 -1.64 -17.23
C SER A 75 1.17 -0.41 -18.13
N THR A 76 1.59 0.78 -17.68
CA THR A 76 1.46 2.00 -18.48
C THR A 76 2.44 2.01 -19.64
N GLU A 77 3.67 1.58 -19.43
CA GLU A 77 4.69 1.50 -20.48
C GLU A 77 4.29 0.49 -21.56
N VAL A 78 3.81 -0.70 -21.17
CA VAL A 78 3.31 -1.73 -22.10
C VAL A 78 2.15 -1.17 -22.94
N LYS A 79 1.16 -0.51 -22.32
CA LYS A 79 0.04 0.11 -23.05
C LYS A 79 0.51 1.16 -24.07
N LEU A 80 1.47 2.01 -23.70
CA LEU A 80 2.02 3.01 -24.61
C LEU A 80 2.73 2.35 -25.81
N MET A 81 3.53 1.32 -25.54
CA MET A 81 4.22 0.58 -26.59
C MET A 81 3.24 -0.16 -27.52
N GLU A 82 2.20 -0.76 -26.97
CA GLU A 82 1.16 -1.45 -27.74
C GLU A 82 0.41 -0.47 -28.66
N GLY A 83 0.09 0.74 -28.17
CA GLY A 83 -0.47 1.80 -29.00
C GLY A 83 0.46 2.23 -30.15
N ARG A 84 1.76 2.36 -29.87
CA ARG A 84 2.78 2.68 -30.89
C ARG A 84 2.89 1.59 -31.94
N VAL A 85 2.92 0.32 -31.52
CA VAL A 85 2.98 -0.83 -32.44
C VAL A 85 1.73 -0.92 -33.30
N ASN A 86 0.54 -0.70 -32.73
CA ASN A 86 -0.71 -0.70 -33.49
C ASN A 86 -0.75 0.41 -34.53
N THR A 87 -0.28 1.62 -34.18
CA THR A 87 -0.16 2.73 -35.12
C THR A 87 0.81 2.40 -36.25
N LEU A 88 2.00 1.91 -35.91
CA LEU A 88 3.03 1.56 -36.88
C LEU A 88 2.58 0.41 -37.79
N ARG A 89 1.87 -0.57 -37.25
CA ARG A 89 1.27 -1.67 -38.01
C ARG A 89 0.20 -1.16 -38.97
N ALA A 90 -0.65 -0.22 -38.55
CA ALA A 90 -1.67 0.38 -39.42
C ALA A 90 -1.03 1.16 -40.58
N GLU A 91 -0.01 1.96 -40.30
CA GLU A 91 0.77 2.68 -41.33
C GLU A 91 1.49 1.71 -42.27
N PHE A 92 2.13 0.68 -41.73
CA PHE A 92 2.78 -0.35 -42.53
C PHE A 92 1.78 -1.08 -43.42
N SER A 93 0.67 -1.56 -42.87
CA SER A 93 -0.37 -2.22 -43.65
C SER A 93 -0.93 -1.32 -44.74
N ARG A 94 -1.16 -0.03 -44.46
CA ARG A 94 -1.57 0.95 -45.47
C ARG A 94 -0.54 1.12 -46.57
N ASN A 95 0.74 1.26 -46.21
CA ASN A 95 1.82 1.47 -47.17
C ASN A 95 2.14 0.25 -48.04
N PHE A 96 1.85 -0.96 -47.54
CA PHE A 96 2.07 -2.23 -48.24
C PHE A 96 0.80 -2.85 -48.82
N ASP A 97 -0.34 -2.15 -48.76
CA ASP A 97 -1.58 -2.57 -49.43
C ASP A 97 -1.53 -2.17 -50.92
N PRO A 98 -1.49 -3.13 -51.87
CA PRO A 98 -1.45 -2.83 -53.29
C PRO A 98 -2.69 -2.09 -53.78
N SER A 99 -3.84 -2.20 -53.10
CA SER A 99 -5.04 -1.44 -53.44
C SER A 99 -4.92 0.06 -53.15
N GLN A 100 -4.13 0.42 -52.13
CA GLN A 100 -3.82 1.80 -51.73
C GLN A 100 -2.58 2.37 -52.44
N ALA A 101 -1.84 1.54 -53.18
CA ALA A 101 -0.60 1.97 -53.84
C ALA A 101 -0.80 3.14 -54.81
N ASN A 102 -1.97 3.24 -55.47
CA ASN A 102 -2.28 4.35 -56.38
C ASN A 102 -2.51 5.68 -55.64
N SER A 103 -3.25 5.68 -54.53
CA SER A 103 -3.50 6.87 -53.72
C SER A 103 -2.21 7.34 -53.03
N ILE A 104 -1.41 6.42 -52.48
CA ILE A 104 -0.14 6.73 -51.82
C ILE A 104 0.88 7.32 -52.82
N ARG A 105 0.93 6.80 -54.06
CA ARG A 105 1.81 7.32 -55.11
C ARG A 105 1.48 8.76 -55.50
N GLN A 106 0.18 9.10 -55.52
CA GLN A 106 -0.29 10.46 -55.75
C GLN A 106 0.01 11.36 -54.54
N GLU A 107 -0.24 10.90 -53.31
CA GLU A 107 -0.01 11.67 -52.08
C GLU A 107 1.48 11.94 -51.82
N GLN A 108 2.35 10.93 -51.92
CA GLN A 108 3.76 11.04 -51.52
C GLN A 108 4.71 11.43 -52.64
N SER A 109 4.41 11.05 -53.89
CA SER A 109 5.32 11.27 -55.02
C SER A 109 4.76 12.23 -56.06
N TYR A 110 3.53 12.72 -55.91
CA TYR A 110 2.82 13.54 -56.90
C TYR A 110 2.82 12.89 -58.31
N ARG A 111 2.89 11.54 -58.34
CA ARG A 111 2.94 10.75 -59.57
C ARG A 111 1.58 10.11 -59.81
N PHE A 112 0.95 10.55 -60.89
CA PHE A 112 -0.33 10.01 -61.36
C PHE A 112 -0.11 8.71 -62.15
N ASP A 113 -1.19 7.97 -62.37
CA ASP A 113 -1.15 6.76 -63.20
C ASP A 113 -0.63 7.10 -64.61
N PRO A 114 0.26 6.30 -65.22
CA PRO A 114 0.78 6.55 -66.57
C PRO A 114 -0.31 6.76 -67.64
N SER A 115 -1.51 6.19 -67.44
CA SER A 115 -2.66 6.33 -68.33
C SER A 115 -3.45 7.64 -68.14
N GLN A 116 -3.15 8.43 -67.10
CA GLN A 116 -3.88 9.66 -66.77
C GLN A 116 -2.97 10.90 -66.95
N ARG A 117 -3.51 11.99 -67.53
CA ARG A 117 -2.80 13.26 -67.68
C ARG A 117 -3.27 14.29 -66.64
N GLN A 118 -2.31 14.93 -65.98
CA GLN A 118 -2.59 16.04 -65.08
C GLN A 118 -3.00 17.29 -65.90
N VAL A 119 -4.17 17.85 -65.61
CA VAL A 119 -4.65 19.11 -66.19
C VAL A 119 -4.46 20.22 -65.16
N VAL A 120 -3.61 21.20 -65.46
CA VAL A 120 -3.45 22.42 -64.65
C VAL A 120 -4.17 23.54 -65.38
N LEU A 121 -5.25 24.06 -64.77
CA LEU A 121 -5.97 25.21 -65.28
C LEU A 121 -5.19 26.47 -64.87
N ILE A 122 -4.55 27.12 -65.84
CA ILE A 122 -3.86 28.39 -65.64
C ILE A 122 -4.84 29.49 -66.01
N ASN A 123 -5.16 30.38 -65.06
CA ASN A 123 -5.99 31.55 -65.35
C ASN A 123 -5.29 32.42 -66.40
N PRO A 124 -5.97 32.83 -67.48
CA PRO A 124 -5.37 33.59 -68.56
C PRO A 124 -4.92 35.01 -68.16
N ASP A 125 -5.37 35.49 -67.00
CA ASP A 125 -5.14 36.88 -66.56
C ASP A 125 -3.69 37.15 -66.09
N SER A 126 -2.85 36.12 -65.96
CA SER A 126 -1.44 36.25 -65.55
C SER A 126 -0.43 36.19 -66.71
N LYS A 127 -0.87 36.07 -67.97
CA LYS A 127 0.03 36.15 -69.13
C LYS A 127 0.37 37.57 -69.59
N GLY A 128 -0.13 38.61 -68.90
CA GLY A 128 0.10 40.01 -69.25
C GLY A 128 1.22 40.72 -68.49
N ALA A 129 1.86 40.11 -67.47
CA ALA A 129 2.70 40.84 -66.52
C ALA A 129 4.22 40.62 -66.65
N GLU A 130 4.72 39.71 -67.48
CA GLU A 130 6.17 39.44 -67.58
C GLU A 130 6.78 39.65 -68.99
N GLN A 131 6.08 40.34 -69.89
CA GLN A 131 6.62 40.71 -71.21
C GLN A 131 6.88 42.21 -71.36
N SER A 132 7.14 42.90 -70.24
CA SER A 132 7.52 44.31 -70.19
C SER A 132 8.76 44.54 -69.30
N GLU A 133 9.78 43.70 -69.42
CA GLU A 133 11.11 44.03 -68.87
C GLU A 133 12.23 43.33 -69.67
N SER A 134 12.34 43.70 -70.95
CA SER A 134 13.50 43.55 -71.84
C SER A 134 13.04 44.08 -73.20
N THR A 135 13.55 45.14 -73.84
CA THR A 135 14.85 45.82 -73.94
C THR A 135 14.59 47.05 -74.87
N PRO A 136 15.45 48.06 -75.09
CA PRO A 136 16.54 48.66 -74.32
C PRO A 136 16.17 50.05 -73.72
#